data_AF-A0A7S3HI10-F1
#
_entry.id   AF-A0A7S3HI10-F1
#
_cell.length_a   1.000
_cell.length_b   1.000
_cell.length_c   1.000
_cell.angle_alpha   90.00
_cell.angle_beta   90.00
_cell.angle_gamma   90.00
#
_symmetry.space_group_name_H-M   'P 1'
#
loop_
_entity.id
_entity.type
_entity.pdbx_description
1 polymer ?
#
loop_
_entity_poly.entity_id
_entity_poly.type
_entity_poly.pdbx_seq_one_letter_code
_entity_poly.pdbx_strand_id
1 'polypeptide(L)'
;TLNLQDGASCSVPMTQAGATSMQKGLAEFVQMFKKKVEAVKPAKYDEFEFSWVQDTLSVEVFCNPNAFATIFDVKMFLTVKAGYIKVTSDIPLSSLQSDLEAYLAA
;
A
#
# COMPACT_ATOMS: atom_id res chain seq x y z
N THR A 1 5.76 8.92 -8.11
CA THR A 1 5.34 9.85 -7.05
C THR A 1 4.20 9.22 -6.29
N LEU A 2 4.18 9.35 -4.96
CA LEU A 2 3.08 8.90 -4.12
C LEU A 2 2.20 10.12 -3.80
N ASN A 3 0.93 10.04 -4.15
CA ASN A 3 -0.07 11.05 -3.84
C ASN A 3 -0.70 10.72 -2.48
N LEU A 4 -0.52 11.63 -1.52
CA LEU A 4 -0.95 11.49 -0.13
C LEU A 4 -2.29 12.20 0.09
N GLN A 5 -2.82 12.13 1.32
CA GLN A 5 -4.02 12.90 1.68
C GLN A 5 -3.80 14.41 1.58
N ASP A 6 -4.91 15.13 1.45
CA ASP A 6 -4.98 16.60 1.45
C ASP A 6 -4.11 17.28 0.36
N GLY A 7 -3.85 16.58 -0.74
CA GLY A 7 -3.10 17.10 -1.89
C GLY A 7 -1.58 17.12 -1.69
N ALA A 8 -1.07 16.57 -0.58
CA ALA A 8 0.36 16.38 -0.40
C ALA A 8 0.88 15.27 -1.34
N SER A 9 2.15 15.34 -1.74
CA SER A 9 2.79 14.29 -2.51
C SER A 9 4.24 14.09 -2.06
N CYS A 10 4.75 12.87 -2.26
CA CYS A 10 6.13 12.51 -1.94
C CYS A 10 6.75 11.74 -3.12
N SER A 11 7.92 12.17 -3.57
CA SER A 11 8.71 11.44 -4.56
C SER A 11 9.72 10.56 -3.86
N VAL A 12 9.58 9.25 -4.08
CA VAL A 12 10.47 8.23 -3.53
C VAL A 12 11.33 7.69 -4.66
N PRO A 13 12.67 7.68 -4.53
CA PRO A 13 13.57 7.05 -5.51
C PRO A 13 13.55 5.53 -5.35
N MET A 14 12.38 4.93 -5.44
CA MET A 14 12.20 3.49 -5.35
C MET A 14 12.83 2.82 -6.57
N THR A 15 13.37 1.61 -6.41
CA THR A 15 13.81 0.82 -7.57
C THR A 15 12.62 0.20 -8.29
N GLN A 16 12.75 -0.06 -9.58
CA GLN A 16 11.72 -0.76 -10.35
C GLN A 16 11.38 -2.11 -9.72
N ALA A 17 12.39 -2.87 -9.26
CA ALA A 17 12.18 -4.13 -8.55
C ALA A 17 11.38 -3.95 -7.25
N GLY A 18 11.65 -2.88 -6.49
CA GLY A 18 10.87 -2.53 -5.30
C GLY A 18 9.41 -2.23 -5.63
N ALA A 19 9.16 -1.40 -6.65
CA ALA A 19 7.81 -1.04 -7.06
C ALA A 19 7.02 -2.25 -7.60
N THR A 20 7.66 -3.14 -8.38
CA THR A 20 7.06 -4.40 -8.83
C THR A 20 6.74 -5.32 -7.65
N SER A 21 7.62 -5.38 -6.65
CA SER A 21 7.36 -6.16 -5.42
C SER A 21 6.16 -5.61 -4.65
N MET A 22 6.04 -4.28 -4.53
CA MET A 22 4.87 -3.64 -3.91
C MET A 22 3.59 -3.94 -4.70
N GLN A 23 3.62 -3.79 -6.03
CA GLN A 23 2.48 -4.09 -6.91
C GLN A 23 2.00 -5.54 -6.73
N LYS A 24 2.94 -6.49 -6.68
CA LYS A 24 2.63 -7.90 -6.42
C LYS A 24 1.96 -8.08 -5.05
N GLY A 25 2.50 -7.47 -4.00
CA GLY A 25 1.91 -7.53 -2.65
C GLY A 25 0.48 -6.98 -2.61
N LEU A 26 0.22 -5.85 -3.28
CA LEU A 26 -1.13 -5.29 -3.38
C LEU A 26 -2.09 -6.17 -4.19
N ALA A 27 -1.60 -6.83 -5.25
CA ALA A 27 -2.41 -7.77 -6.01
C ALA A 27 -2.81 -9.00 -5.16
N GLU A 28 -1.88 -9.54 -4.38
CA GLU A 28 -2.13 -10.63 -3.42
C GLU A 28 -3.12 -10.19 -2.34
N PHE A 29 -2.98 -8.97 -1.82
CA PHE A 29 -3.94 -8.38 -0.89
C PHE A 29 -5.35 -8.30 -1.47
N VAL A 30 -5.50 -7.82 -2.71
CA VAL A 30 -6.81 -7.76 -3.39
C VAL A 30 -7.42 -9.16 -3.55
N GLN A 31 -6.62 -10.16 -3.94
CA GLN A 31 -7.11 -11.53 -4.06
C GLN A 31 -7.56 -12.10 -2.71
N MET A 32 -6.80 -11.86 -1.64
CA MET A 32 -7.17 -12.23 -0.28
C MET A 32 -8.47 -11.53 0.15
N PHE A 33 -8.61 -10.23 -0.12
CA PHE A 33 -9.80 -9.48 0.24
C PHE A 33 -11.05 -9.95 -0.52
N LYS A 34 -10.93 -10.36 -1.79
CA LYS A 34 -12.03 -11.00 -2.52
C LYS A 34 -12.53 -12.26 -1.82
N LYS A 35 -11.60 -13.14 -1.39
CA LYS A 35 -11.94 -14.33 -0.60
C LYS A 35 -12.62 -13.98 0.71
N LYS A 36 -12.24 -12.86 1.34
CA LYS A 36 -12.90 -12.32 2.53
C LYS A 36 -14.35 -11.92 2.26
N VAL A 37 -14.62 -11.25 1.15
CA VAL A 37 -15.98 -10.81 0.80
C VAL A 37 -16.88 -12.00 0.42
N GLU A 38 -16.32 -13.02 -0.22
CA GLU A 38 -17.03 -14.25 -0.62
C GLU A 38 -17.22 -15.26 0.53
N ALA A 39 -16.57 -15.04 1.68
CA ALA A 39 -16.63 -15.96 2.80
C ALA A 39 -18.04 -16.02 3.43
N VAL A 40 -18.63 -17.21 3.39
CA VAL A 40 -19.97 -17.49 3.97
C VAL A 40 -19.97 -17.39 5.51
N LYS A 41 -18.79 -17.51 6.14
CA LYS A 41 -18.62 -17.39 7.60
C LYS A 41 -17.59 -16.30 7.91
N PRO A 42 -17.80 -15.48 8.95
CA PRO A 42 -16.80 -14.51 9.40
C PRO A 42 -15.49 -15.22 9.75
N ALA A 43 -14.44 -14.92 9.00
CA ALA A 43 -13.08 -15.33 9.30
C ALA A 43 -12.24 -14.08 9.57
N LYS A 44 -11.28 -14.18 10.50
CA LYS A 44 -10.26 -13.16 10.67
C LYS A 44 -9.19 -13.39 9.61
N TYR A 45 -8.82 -12.32 8.92
CA TYR A 45 -7.76 -12.32 7.91
C TYR A 45 -6.52 -11.65 8.48
N ASP A 46 -5.36 -12.15 8.07
CA ASP A 46 -4.08 -11.59 8.50
C ASP A 46 -3.89 -10.16 7.97
N GLU A 47 -3.12 -9.38 8.73
CA GLU A 47 -2.77 -8.03 8.36
C GLU A 47 -1.84 -8.05 7.14
N PHE A 48 -2.00 -7.05 6.27
CA PHE A 48 -1.10 -6.82 5.16
C PHE A 48 0.05 -5.94 5.63
N GLU A 49 1.26 -6.43 5.41
CA GLU A 49 2.50 -5.70 5.65
C GLU A 49 3.40 -5.79 4.42
N PHE A 50 3.85 -4.64 3.95
CA PHE A 50 4.90 -4.53 2.94
C PHE A 50 5.99 -3.61 3.49
N SER A 51 7.25 -4.02 3.35
CA SER A 51 8.40 -3.19 3.69
C SER A 51 9.42 -3.24 2.57
N TRP A 52 9.92 -2.06 2.20
CA TRP A 52 11.01 -1.88 1.28
C TRP A 52 12.04 -0.94 1.90
N VAL A 53 13.31 -1.29 1.81
CA VAL A 53 14.41 -0.53 2.41
C VAL A 53 15.55 -0.40 1.39
N GLN A 54 16.06 0.81 1.25
CA GLN A 54 17.27 1.13 0.48
C GLN A 54 18.05 2.23 1.20
N ASP A 55 19.29 1.92 1.61
CA ASP A 55 20.16 2.83 2.36
C ASP A 55 19.48 3.42 3.60
N THR A 56 19.20 4.73 3.61
CA THR A 56 18.53 5.45 4.70
C THR A 56 17.03 5.66 4.46
N LEU A 57 16.53 5.16 3.33
CA LEU A 57 15.15 5.29 2.89
C LEU A 57 14.38 3.98 3.14
N SER A 58 13.22 4.07 3.77
CA SER A 58 12.28 2.97 3.90
C SER A 58 10.87 3.37 3.50
N VAL A 59 10.16 2.42 2.92
CA VAL A 59 8.74 2.52 2.60
C VAL A 59 8.02 1.34 3.22
N GLU A 60 7.03 1.61 4.04
CA GLU A 60 6.23 0.62 4.74
C GLU A 60 4.75 0.86 4.38
N VAL A 61 4.03 -0.23 4.09
CA VAL A 61 2.60 -0.18 3.81
C VAL A 61 1.92 -1.21 4.70
N PHE A 62 0.93 -0.76 5.48
CA PHE A 62 0.17 -1.59 6.39
C PHE A 62 -1.33 -1.50 6.09
N CYS A 63 -2.06 -2.59 6.24
CA CYS A 63 -3.52 -2.58 6.26
C CYS A 63 -4.09 -3.74 7.07
N ASN A 64 -5.01 -3.44 8.00
CA ASN A 64 -5.86 -4.45 8.60
C ASN A 64 -7.13 -4.66 7.75
N PRO A 65 -7.25 -5.78 7.00
CA PRO A 65 -8.39 -6.00 6.10
C PRO A 65 -9.72 -6.16 6.85
N ASN A 66 -9.67 -6.51 8.14
CA ASN A 66 -10.86 -6.71 8.97
C ASN A 66 -11.55 -5.38 9.33
N ALA A 67 -10.87 -4.24 9.16
CA ALA A 67 -11.42 -2.91 9.43
C ALA A 67 -12.37 -2.39 8.33
N PHE A 68 -12.44 -3.07 7.17
CA PHE A 68 -13.17 -2.59 6.00
C PHE A 68 -14.23 -3.60 5.55
N ALA A 69 -15.42 -3.13 5.17
CA ALA A 69 -16.47 -3.99 4.63
C ALA A 69 -16.24 -4.30 3.15
N THR A 70 -15.82 -3.30 2.36
CA THR A 70 -15.61 -3.42 0.91
C THR A 70 -14.17 -3.07 0.53
N ILE A 71 -13.71 -3.56 -0.63
CA ILE A 71 -12.37 -3.27 -1.14
C ILE A 71 -12.19 -1.79 -1.49
N PHE A 72 -13.29 -1.10 -1.85
CA PHE A 72 -13.28 0.30 -2.26
C PHE A 72 -13.09 1.26 -1.08
N ASP A 73 -13.41 0.80 0.14
CA ASP A 73 -13.23 1.57 1.37
C ASP A 73 -11.82 1.43 1.95
N VAL A 74 -10.99 0.52 1.40
CA VAL A 74 -9.69 0.19 1.98
C VAL A 74 -8.75 1.39 1.93
N LYS A 75 -8.22 1.72 3.11
CA LYS A 75 -7.12 2.65 3.30
C LYS A 75 -5.86 1.90 3.69
N MET A 76 -4.77 2.21 3.01
CA MET A 76 -3.43 1.72 3.27
C MET A 76 -2.69 2.74 4.13
N PHE A 77 -2.13 2.31 5.26
CA PHE A 77 -1.25 3.12 6.08
C PHE A 77 0.15 3.11 5.47
N LEU A 78 0.49 4.17 4.74
CA LEU A 78 1.79 4.34 4.10
C LEU A 78 2.71 5.12 5.04
N THR A 79 3.92 4.61 5.27
CA THR A 79 5.01 5.33 5.91
C THR A 79 6.21 5.40 4.98
N VAL A 80 6.72 6.60 4.75
CA VAL A 80 7.99 6.85 4.06
C VAL A 80 8.94 7.50 5.05
N LYS A 81 10.13 6.92 5.24
CA LYS A 81 11.15 7.43 6.15
C LYS A 81 12.46 7.61 5.42
N ALA A 82 13.09 8.77 5.56
CA ALA A 82 14.41 9.07 5.00
C ALA A 82 15.24 9.82 6.04
N GLY A 83 16.21 9.14 6.65
CA GLY A 83 16.99 9.69 7.77
C GLY A 83 16.09 10.11 8.95
N TYR A 84 16.04 11.40 9.26
CA TYR A 84 15.19 11.98 10.33
C TYR A 84 13.79 12.38 9.88
N ILE A 85 13.50 12.34 8.58
CA ILE A 85 12.17 12.68 8.05
C ILE A 85 11.33 11.41 8.05
N LYS A 86 10.13 11.49 8.61
CA LYS A 86 9.08 10.46 8.55
C LYS A 86 7.79 11.09 8.08
N VAL A 87 7.23 10.56 7.01
CA VAL A 87 5.91 10.92 6.48
C VAL A 87 5.02 9.70 6.64
N THR A 88 3.88 9.86 7.30
CA THR A 88 2.86 8.81 7.43
C THR A 88 1.54 9.37 6.92
N SER A 89 0.85 8.61 6.08
CA SER A 89 -0.44 8.99 5.51
C SER A 89 -1.28 7.75 5.30
N ASP A 90 -2.58 7.88 5.52
CA ASP A 90 -3.54 6.89 5.05
C ASP A 90 -3.85 7.22 3.59
N ILE A 91 -3.81 6.26 2.68
CA ILE A 91 -4.13 6.50 1.26
C ILE A 91 -5.11 5.44 0.76
N PRO A 92 -6.08 5.80 -0.09
CA PRO A 92 -6.95 4.79 -0.70
C PRO A 92 -6.12 3.75 -1.45
N LEU A 93 -6.49 2.47 -1.34
CA LEU A 93 -5.81 1.39 -2.07
C LEU A 93 -5.74 1.68 -3.58
N SER A 94 -6.85 2.17 -4.15
CA SER A 94 -6.92 2.52 -5.58
C SER A 94 -5.91 3.59 -5.96
N SER A 95 -5.74 4.63 -5.14
CA SER A 95 -4.74 5.68 -5.37
C SER A 95 -3.32 5.13 -5.37
N LEU A 96 -2.97 4.28 -4.40
CA LEU A 96 -1.65 3.64 -4.34
C LEU A 96 -1.40 2.74 -5.57
N GLN A 97 -2.40 1.98 -6.00
CA GLN A 97 -2.30 1.15 -7.20
C GLN A 97 -2.09 2.01 -8.46
N SER A 98 -2.83 3.10 -8.62
CA SER A 98 -2.67 4.03 -9.73
C SER A 98 -1.29 4.70 -9.74
N ASP A 99 -0.77 5.09 -8.59
CA ASP A 99 0.57 5.68 -8.47
C ASP A 99 1.67 4.70 -8.87
N LEU A 100 1.55 3.43 -8.46
CA LEU A 100 2.50 2.37 -8.84
C LEU A 100 2.41 2.02 -10.32
N GLU A 101 1.20 1.95 -10.88
CA GLU A 101 0.99 1.68 -12.31
C GLU A 101 1.60 2.79 -13.16
N ALA A 102 1.32 4.06 -12.82
CA ALA A 102 1.91 5.20 -13.50
C ALA A 102 3.44 5.21 -13.40
N TYR A 103 4.01 4.82 -12.25
CA TYR A 103 5.46 4.71 -12.08
C TYR A 103 6.08 3.58 -12.93
N LEU A 104 5.43 2.42 -13.01
CA LEU A 104 5.94 1.25 -13.73
C LEU A 104 5.73 1.31 -15.25
N ALA A 105 4.82 2.16 -15.72
CA ALA A 105 4.57 2.40 -17.15
C ALA A 105 5.52 3.46 -17.76
N ALA A 106 6.23 4.23 -16.91
CA ALA A 106 7.22 5.23 -17.30
C ALA A 106 8.59 4.60 -17.55
#